data_AF-A0A1H9KY91-F1
#
_entry.id   AF-A0A1H9KY91-F1
#
_cell.length_a   1.000
_cell.length_b   1.000
_cell.length_c   1.000
_cell.angle_alpha   90.00
_cell.angle_beta   90.00
_cell.angle_gamma   90.00
#
_symmetry.space_group_name_H-M   'P 1'
#
loop_
_entity.id
_entity.type
_entity.pdbx_description
1 polymer ?
#
loop_
_entity_poly.entity_id
_entity_poly.type
_entity_poly.pdbx_seq_one_letter_code
_entity_poly.pdbx_strand_id
1 'polypeptide(L)' 'MAIIVLFNMLITFTVGRVFKFSLEEMIVASNANIGGPTTAAAFAIAKGWTKLIVPIMLVGTLGYVIGNYLGSMVYYLLM' A
#
# COMPACT_ATOMS: atom_id res chain seq x y z
N MET A 1 -9.19 -8.94 10.64
CA MET A 1 -8.24 -8.77 9.50
C MET A 1 -8.93 -8.78 8.15
N ALA A 2 -9.84 -9.73 7.87
CA ALA A 2 -10.53 -9.81 6.57
C ALA A 2 -11.27 -8.52 6.15
N ILE A 3 -11.93 -7.83 7.08
CA ILE A 3 -12.66 -6.57 6.80
C ILE A 3 -11.69 -5.47 6.35
N ILE A 4 -10.56 -5.29 7.04
CA ILE A 4 -9.56 -4.26 6.70
C ILE A 4 -8.94 -4.52 5.33
N VAL A 5 -8.64 -5.79 5.02
CA VAL A 5 -8.12 -6.20 3.71
C VAL A 5 -9.14 -5.96 2.61
N LEU A 6 -10.42 -6.27 2.86
CA LEU A 6 -11.52 -6.01 1.92
C LEU A 6 -11.65 -4.51 1.62
N PHE A 7 -11.60 -3.66 2.64
CA PHE A 7 -11.62 -2.21 2.45
C PHE A 7 -10.37 -1.70 1.71
N ASN A 8 -9.18 -2.24 2.02
CA ASN A 8 -7.96 -1.90 1.30
C ASN A 8 -8.06 -2.25 -0.19
N MET A 9 -8.52 -3.46 -0.51
CA MET A 9 -8.71 -3.91 -1.89
C MET A 9 -9.78 -3.07 -2.60
N LEU A 10 -10.90 -2.78 -1.96
CA LEU A 10 -11.95 -1.92 -2.52
C LEU A 10 -11.41 -0.54 -2.86
N ILE A 11 -10.76 0.14 -1.91
CA ILE A 11 -10.23 1.50 -2.14
C ILE A 11 -9.12 1.47 -3.19
N THR A 12 -8.19 0.52 -3.10
CA THR A 12 -7.07 0.42 -4.06
C THR A 12 -7.57 0.12 -5.46
N PHE A 13 -8.58 -0.74 -5.60
CA PHE A 13 -9.18 -1.05 -6.91
C PHE A 13 -10.02 0.10 -7.46
N THR A 14 -10.82 0.76 -6.63
CA THR A 14 -11.65 1.89 -7.05
C THR A 14 -10.80 3.10 -7.42
N VAL A 15 -9.83 3.49 -6.59
CA VAL A 15 -8.91 4.60 -6.87
C VAL A 15 -8.01 4.26 -8.05
N GLY A 16 -7.47 3.03 -8.11
CA GLY A 16 -6.66 2.58 -9.23
C GLY A 16 -7.39 2.64 -10.58
N ARG A 17 -8.69 2.29 -10.58
CA ARG A 17 -9.55 2.38 -11.77
C ARG A 17 -9.84 3.81 -12.19
N VAL A 18 -9.99 4.74 -11.23
CA VAL A 18 -10.21 6.17 -11.51
C VAL A 18 -8.94 6.84 -12.05
N PHE A 19 -7.78 6.49 -11.52
CA PHE A 19 -6.48 7.07 -11.91
C PHE A 19 -5.79 6.36 -13.09
N LYS A 20 -6.43 5.34 -13.68
CA LYS A 20 -5.89 4.52 -14.78
C LYS A 20 -4.52 3.88 -14.44
N PHE A 21 -4.32 3.50 -13.18
CA PHE A 21 -3.11 2.76 -12.80
C PHE A 21 -3.09 1.38 -13.43
N SER A 22 -1.88 0.87 -13.65
CA SER A 22 -1.71 -0.49 -14.17
C SER A 22 -2.16 -1.51 -13.12
N LEU A 23 -2.64 -2.67 -13.59
CA LEU A 23 -3.05 -3.76 -12.70
C LEU A 23 -1.89 -4.21 -11.80
N GLU A 24 -0.67 -4.12 -12.32
CA GLU A 24 0.59 -4.43 -11.64
C GLU A 24 0.78 -3.52 -10.42
N GLU A 25 0.70 -2.20 -10.61
CA GLU A 25 0.78 -1.19 -9.54
C GLU A 25 -0.29 -1.40 -8.47
N MET A 26 -1.53 -1.72 -8.86
CA MET A 26 -2.62 -1.94 -7.92
C MET A 26 -2.39 -3.17 -7.04
N ILE A 27 -1.84 -4.25 -7.62
CA ILE A 27 -1.54 -5.49 -6.89
C ILE A 27 -0.36 -5.28 -5.94
N VAL A 28 0.74 -4.66 -6.39
CA VAL A 28 1.88 -4.40 -5.50
C VAL A 28 1.54 -3.38 -4.40
N ALA A 29 0.69 -2.40 -4.68
CA ALA A 29 0.22 -1.44 -3.68
C ALA A 29 -0.63 -2.09 -2.58
N SER A 30 -1.58 -2.96 -2.96
CA SER A 30 -2.37 -3.70 -1.98
C SER A 30 -1.48 -4.65 -1.15
N ASN A 31 -0.53 -5.33 -1.79
CA ASN A 31 0.43 -6.19 -1.09
C ASN A 31 1.35 -5.38 -0.14
N ALA A 32 1.73 -4.16 -0.51
CA ALA A 32 2.54 -3.28 0.35
C ALA A 32 1.79 -2.84 1.61
N ASN A 33 0.47 -2.72 1.54
CA ASN A 33 -0.36 -2.36 2.69
C ASN A 33 -0.54 -3.53 3.67
N ILE A 34 -0.73 -4.75 3.15
CA ILE A 34 -0.98 -5.94 3.97
C ILE A 34 0.33 -6.53 4.51
N GLY A 35 1.33 -6.70 3.65
CA GLY A 35 2.60 -7.35 3.97
C GLY A 35 3.78 -6.40 4.20
N GLY A 36 3.60 -5.09 3.98
CA GLY A 36 4.67 -4.09 4.08
C GLY A 36 5.47 -3.89 2.78
N PRO A 37 6.24 -2.78 2.66
CA PRO A 37 6.96 -2.39 1.45
C PRO A 37 8.00 -3.41 1.02
N THR A 38 8.71 -4.03 1.96
CA THR A 38 9.73 -5.05 1.68
C THR A 38 9.13 -6.32 1.07
N THR A 39 7.96 -6.76 1.55
CA THR A 39 7.22 -7.89 0.99
C THR A 39 6.69 -7.60 -0.41
N ALA A 40 6.18 -6.39 -0.64
CA ALA A 40 5.73 -5.96 -1.96
C ALA A 40 6.88 -5.82 -2.97
N ALA A 41 8.05 -5.33 -2.54
CA ALA A 41 9.25 -5.30 -3.35
C ALA A 41 9.70 -6.72 -3.74
N ALA A 42 9.75 -7.66 -2.80
CA ALA A 42 10.05 -9.05 -3.08
C ALA A 42 9.05 -9.68 -4.08
N PHE A 43 7.76 -9.37 -3.93
CA PHE A 43 6.72 -9.83 -4.85
C PHE A 43 6.87 -9.23 -6.26
N ALA A 44 7.20 -7.95 -6.36
CA ALA A 44 7.49 -7.29 -7.64
C ALA A 44 8.71 -7.92 -8.33
N ILE A 45 9.76 -8.25 -7.58
CA ILE A 45 10.94 -8.97 -8.09
C ILE A 45 10.54 -10.35 -8.62
N ALA A 46 9.76 -11.12 -7.86
CA ALA A 46 9.31 -12.46 -8.24
C ALA A 46 8.43 -12.46 -9.51
N LYS A 47 7.70 -11.37 -9.76
CA LYS A 47 6.88 -11.18 -10.97
C LYS A 47 7.61 -10.51 -12.13
N GLY A 48 8.87 -10.08 -11.95
CA GLY A 48 9.65 -9.38 -12.97
C GLY A 48 9.29 -7.90 -13.15
N TRP A 49 8.51 -7.32 -12.23
CA TRP A 49 8.06 -5.92 -12.23
C TRP A 49 9.10 -4.99 -11.60
N THR A 50 10.34 -5.03 -12.10
CA THR A 50 11.48 -4.34 -11.47
C THR A 50 11.36 -2.81 -11.44
N LYS A 51 10.62 -2.24 -12.40
CA LYS A 51 10.32 -0.80 -12.46
C LYS A 51 9.48 -0.31 -11.26
N LEU A 52 8.73 -1.21 -10.62
CA LEU A 52 7.82 -0.88 -9.54
C LEU A 52 8.45 -1.04 -8.14
N ILE A 53 9.64 -1.65 -8.03
CA ILE A 53 10.31 -1.92 -6.76
C ILE A 53 10.65 -0.63 -6.01
N VAL A 54 11.33 0.30 -6.68
CA VAL A 54 11.73 1.58 -6.09
C VAL A 54 10.50 2.42 -5.69
N PRO A 55 9.51 2.67 -6.57
CA PRO A 55 8.36 3.47 -6.19
C PRO A 55 7.53 2.82 -5.09
N ILE A 56 7.34 1.49 -5.07
CA ILE A 56 6.55 0.83 -4.01
C ILE A 56 7.23 0.94 -2.65
N MET A 57 8.55 0.84 -2.60
CA MET A 57 9.32 0.98 -1.36
C MET A 57 9.23 2.41 -0.80
N LEU A 58 9.37 3.42 -1.67
CA LEU A 58 9.27 4.82 -1.27
C LEU A 58 7.86 5.15 -0.78
N VAL A 59 6.84 4.84 -1.58
CA VAL A 59 5.44 5.13 -1.24
C VAL A 59 5.01 4.36 0.01
N GLY A 60 5.38 3.08 0.12
CA GLY A 60 5.04 2.26 1.28
C GLY A 60 5.69 2.77 2.57
N THR A 61 6.98 3.13 2.53
CA THR A 61 7.68 3.68 3.71
C THR A 61 7.13 5.05 4.11
N LEU A 62 6.87 5.93 3.15
CA LEU A 62 6.22 7.22 3.40
C LEU A 62 4.82 7.05 4.00
N GLY A 63 4.04 6.11 3.46
CA GLY A 63 2.73 5.75 3.99
C GLY A 63 2.80 5.27 5.44
N TYR A 64 3.81 4.49 5.81
CA TYR A 64 4.04 4.09 7.20
C TYR A 64 4.35 5.26 8.11
N VAL A 65 5.20 6.19 7.68
CA VAL A 65 5.53 7.38 8.47
C VAL A 65 4.26 8.20 8.71
N ILE A 66 3.54 8.55 7.64
CA ILE A 66 2.31 9.34 7.71
C ILE A 66 1.26 8.63 8.56
N GLY A 67 1.04 7.33 8.33
CA GLY A 67 0.07 6.52 9.05
C GLY A 67 0.37 6.43 10.55
N ASN A 68 1.64 6.29 10.94
CA ASN A 68 2.02 6.29 12.35
C ASN A 68 1.77 7.64 13.01
N TYR A 69 2.19 8.75 12.40
CA TYR A 69 1.98 10.08 12.98
C TYR A 69 0.49 10.43 13.07
N LEU A 70 -0.30 10.16 12.01
CA LEU A 70 -1.74 10.37 12.04
C LEU A 70 -2.43 9.48 13.08
N GLY A 71 -2.03 8.21 13.19
CA GLY A 71 -2.54 7.29 14.20
C GLY A 71 -2.29 7.80 15.61
N SER A 72 -1.07 8.27 15.88
CA SER A 72 -0.71 8.89 17.16
C SER A 72 -1.51 10.17 17.42
N MET A 73 -1.70 11.05 16.43
CA MET A 73 -2.54 12.25 16.58
C MET A 73 -3.99 11.90 16.91
N VAL A 74 -4.57 10.91 16.22
CA VAL A 74 -5.94 10.46 16.48
C VAL A 74 -6.04 9.85 17.89
N TYR A 75 -5.03 9.09 18.32
CA TYR A 75 -4.94 8.59 19.69
C TYR A 75 -4.94 9.73 20.72
N TYR A 76 -4.13 10.77 20.52
CA TYR A 76 -4.11 11.96 21.39
C TYR A 76 -5.39 12.79 21.35
N LEU A 77 -6.18 12.71 20.28
CA LEU A 77 -7.45 13.44 20.16
C LEU A 77 -8.62 12.71 20.84
N LEU A 78 -8.57 11.38 20.89
CA LEU A 78 -9.62 10.52 21.45
C LEU A 78 -9.42 10.18 22.93
N MET A 79 -8.22 10.39 23.48
CA MET A 79 -7.86 10.21 24.89
C MET A 79 -7.82 11.55 25.61
#